data_AF-A0A9P0BVS7-F1
#
_entry.id   AF-A0A9P0BVS7-F1
#
_cell.length_a   1.000
_cell.length_b   1.000
_cell.length_c   1.000
_cell.angle_alpha   90.00
_cell.angle_beta   90.00
_cell.angle_gamma   90.00
#
_symmetry.space_group_name_H-M   'P 1'
#
loop_
_entity.id
_entity.type
_entity.pdbx_description
1 polymer ?
#
loop_
_entity_poly.entity_id
_entity_poly.type
_entity_poly.pdbx_seq_one_letter_code
_entity_poly.pdbx_strand_id
1 'polypeptide(L)'
;MGLCKCPKRRVTNQFCFEHRVNVCEFCMVTSHPKCIIQSYLQWLQDSDYNPICEICTKSLSEGECIRLTCYHVFHWSCAEARYRALPRTTAPAGYQCPSCATPVFPPPNLVSPVADELREKLAGVNWARAGLGLPLLSEDQDMKGAAGRRSQSPIDHHSPYYASTVDSQRGTPVGASDDESTSRSANGTPHSIVQIPDEPVNIYDNTSIKRNDSLQGNNSYNC
;
A
#
# COMPACT_ATOMS: atom_id res chain seq x y z
N MET A 1 20.04 -2.80 -12.78
CA MET A 1 19.22 -1.79 -12.05
C MET A 1 19.37 -0.47 -12.79
N GLY A 2 18.31 0.34 -12.88
CA GLY A 2 18.27 1.61 -13.61
C GLY A 2 17.66 2.75 -12.79
N LEU A 3 17.72 3.97 -13.32
CA LEU A 3 17.08 5.15 -12.71
C LEU A 3 15.75 5.43 -13.40
N CYS A 4 14.71 5.62 -12.60
CA CYS A 4 13.43 6.09 -13.12
C CYS A 4 13.59 7.48 -13.77
N LYS A 5 12.86 7.71 -14.88
CA LYS A 5 12.87 8.97 -15.63
C LYS A 5 12.12 10.12 -14.95
N CYS A 6 11.51 9.90 -13.78
CA CYS A 6 10.83 10.96 -13.05
C CYS A 6 11.81 11.91 -12.35
N PRO A 7 11.37 13.12 -11.93
CA PRO A 7 12.24 14.10 -11.27
C PRO A 7 12.96 13.56 -10.03
N LYS A 8 12.35 12.61 -9.31
CA LYS A 8 12.93 11.98 -8.11
C LYS A 8 14.06 10.98 -8.44
N ARG A 9 14.25 10.59 -9.71
CA ARG A 9 15.33 9.71 -10.20
C ARG A 9 15.61 8.49 -9.33
N ARG A 10 14.56 7.83 -8.83
CA ARG A 10 14.70 6.68 -7.92
C ARG A 10 15.33 5.49 -8.64
N VAL A 11 16.22 4.78 -7.96
CA VAL A 11 16.73 3.47 -8.43
C VAL A 11 15.57 2.48 -8.47
N THR A 12 15.51 1.70 -9.53
CA THR A 12 14.47 0.69 -9.75
C THR A 12 15.03 -0.45 -10.60
N ASN A 13 14.49 -1.66 -10.40
CA ASN A 13 14.68 -2.78 -11.31
C ASN A 13 13.48 -3.00 -12.25
N GLN A 14 12.48 -2.13 -12.18
CA GLN A 14 11.22 -2.25 -12.91
C GLN A 14 11.23 -1.41 -14.18
N PHE A 15 10.63 -1.96 -15.23
CA PHE A 15 10.65 -1.42 -16.58
C PHE A 15 9.26 -1.47 -17.19
N CYS A 16 8.83 -0.36 -17.79
CA CYS A 16 7.56 -0.31 -18.51
C CYS A 16 7.79 -0.72 -19.96
N PHE A 17 7.10 -1.78 -20.40
CA PHE A 17 7.30 -2.35 -21.73
C PHE A 17 6.69 -1.47 -22.82
N GLU A 18 5.56 -0.81 -22.52
CA GLU A 18 4.90 0.14 -23.43
C GLU A 18 5.76 1.36 -23.72
N HIS A 19 6.28 2.00 -22.67
CA HIS A 19 7.02 3.27 -22.80
C HIS A 19 8.53 3.09 -22.94
N ARG A 20 9.03 1.86 -22.75
CA ARG A 20 10.45 1.50 -22.83
C ARG A 20 11.34 2.33 -21.90
N VAL A 21 10.89 2.51 -20.66
CA VAL A 21 11.60 3.28 -19.62
C VAL A 21 11.62 2.55 -18.28
N ASN A 22 12.66 2.82 -17.48
CA ASN A 22 12.68 2.43 -16.07
C ASN A 22 11.64 3.22 -15.26
N VAL A 23 10.88 2.55 -14.41
CA VAL A 23 9.76 3.12 -13.66
C VAL A 23 9.87 2.79 -12.18
N CYS A 24 9.73 3.77 -11.29
CA CYS A 24 9.62 3.54 -9.85
C CYS A 24 8.14 3.38 -9.44
N GLU A 25 7.89 2.79 -8.27
CA GLU A 25 6.53 2.49 -7.81
C GLU A 25 5.59 3.70 -7.77
N PHE A 26 6.09 4.90 -7.47
CA PHE A 26 5.30 6.13 -7.55
C PHE A 26 4.76 6.36 -8.96
N CYS A 27 5.62 6.24 -9.97
CA CYS A 27 5.23 6.40 -11.36
C CYS A 27 4.35 5.26 -11.86
N MET A 28 4.47 4.05 -11.30
CA MET A 28 3.56 2.95 -11.62
C MET A 28 2.10 3.30 -11.30
N VAL A 29 1.88 4.00 -10.19
CA VAL A 29 0.53 4.38 -9.76
C VAL A 29 0.05 5.63 -10.50
N THR A 30 0.90 6.66 -10.62
CA THR A 30 0.47 7.98 -11.13
C THR A 30 0.45 8.10 -12.64
N SER A 31 1.40 7.47 -13.33
CA SER A 31 1.68 7.74 -14.75
C SER A 31 1.63 6.49 -15.62
N HIS A 32 1.74 5.32 -15.00
CA HIS A 32 1.66 4.02 -15.66
C HIS A 32 0.63 3.09 -15.01
N PRO A 33 -0.59 3.55 -14.66
CA PRO A 33 -1.55 2.73 -13.89
C PRO A 33 -1.98 1.47 -14.64
N LYS A 34 -2.01 1.54 -15.98
CA LYS A 34 -2.45 0.44 -16.86
C LYS A 34 -1.31 -0.30 -17.56
N CYS A 35 -0.07 0.20 -17.46
CA CYS A 35 0.99 -0.30 -18.30
C CYS A 35 1.46 -1.71 -17.89
N ILE A 36 1.93 -2.49 -18.85
CA ILE A 36 2.68 -3.70 -18.54
C ILE A 36 4.07 -3.32 -17.99
N ILE A 37 4.33 -3.73 -16.75
CA ILE A 37 5.56 -3.43 -16.01
C ILE A 37 6.08 -4.74 -15.42
N GLN A 38 7.32 -5.06 -15.74
CA GLN A 38 8.03 -6.22 -15.22
C GLN A 38 9.49 -5.84 -14.96
N SER A 39 10.30 -6.82 -14.55
CA SER A 39 11.73 -6.58 -14.34
C SER A 39 12.44 -6.18 -15.64
N TYR A 40 13.45 -5.33 -15.52
CA TYR A 40 14.31 -4.97 -16.65
C TYR A 40 14.99 -6.19 -17.28
N LEU A 41 15.30 -7.23 -16.49
CA LEU A 41 15.87 -8.47 -17.01
C LEU A 41 14.89 -9.20 -17.93
N GLN A 42 13.61 -9.24 -17.56
CA GLN A 42 12.57 -9.84 -18.39
C GLN A 42 12.47 -9.11 -19.73
N TRP A 43 12.50 -7.77 -19.73
CA TRP A 43 12.48 -6.99 -20.96
C TRP A 43 13.66 -7.26 -21.89
N LEU A 44 14.86 -7.50 -21.34
CA LEU A 44 16.04 -7.87 -22.13
C LEU A 44 15.93 -9.28 -22.73
N GLN A 45 15.22 -10.18 -22.07
CA GLN A 45 15.01 -11.56 -22.53
C GLN A 45 13.90 -11.63 -23.57
N ASP A 46 12.78 -10.96 -23.31
CA ASP A 46 11.61 -10.89 -24.16
C ASP A 46 10.96 -9.51 -23.99
N SER A 47 10.96 -8.72 -25.07
CA SER A 47 10.38 -7.38 -25.08
C SER A 47 8.92 -7.35 -25.51
N ASP A 48 8.36 -8.49 -25.92
CA ASP A 48 6.97 -8.59 -26.33
C ASP A 48 6.06 -8.45 -25.11
N TYR A 49 4.93 -7.77 -25.30
CA TYR A 49 3.95 -7.58 -24.24
C TYR A 49 2.54 -7.56 -24.82
N ASN A 50 1.59 -8.05 -24.02
CA ASN A 50 0.17 -8.03 -24.35
C ASN A 50 -0.57 -7.19 -23.31
N PRO A 51 -1.06 -5.99 -23.65
CA PRO A 51 -1.78 -5.10 -22.73
C PRO A 51 -3.24 -5.55 -22.54
N ILE A 52 -3.44 -6.82 -22.23
CA ILE A 52 -4.76 -7.44 -22.05
C ILE A 52 -4.99 -7.80 -20.59
N CYS A 53 -6.25 -7.76 -20.17
CA CYS A 53 -6.66 -8.33 -18.89
C CYS A 53 -6.76 -9.85 -19.01
N GLU A 54 -5.96 -10.60 -18.28
CA GLU A 54 -5.97 -12.08 -18.36
C GLU A 54 -7.26 -12.74 -17.85
N ILE A 55 -8.14 -12.00 -17.18
CA ILE A 55 -9.43 -12.52 -16.70
C ILE A 55 -10.48 -12.51 -17.81
N CYS A 56 -10.57 -11.44 -18.59
CA CYS A 56 -11.59 -11.27 -19.63
C CYS A 56 -11.04 -11.21 -21.06
N THR A 57 -9.73 -11.32 -21.22
CA THR A 57 -8.97 -11.29 -22.48
C THR A 57 -9.16 -10.05 -23.36
N LYS A 58 -9.71 -8.97 -22.79
CA LYS A 58 -9.89 -7.65 -23.45
C LYS A 58 -8.76 -6.68 -23.13
N SER A 59 -8.64 -5.59 -23.89
CA SER A 59 -7.60 -4.58 -23.68
C SER A 59 -7.74 -3.87 -22.33
N LEU A 60 -6.64 -3.70 -21.60
CA LEU A 60 -6.59 -2.95 -20.32
C LEU A 60 -7.01 -1.48 -20.47
N SER A 61 -7.00 -0.94 -21.69
CA SER A 61 -7.45 0.42 -21.96
C SER A 61 -8.96 0.60 -21.77
N GLU A 62 -9.76 -0.47 -21.91
CA GLU A 62 -11.23 -0.42 -21.97
C GLU A 62 -11.94 -0.10 -20.65
N GLY A 63 -11.27 -0.28 -19.51
CA GLY A 63 -11.89 -0.08 -18.21
C GLY A 63 -10.96 0.48 -17.14
N GLU A 64 -11.50 0.65 -15.94
CA GLU A 64 -10.69 0.90 -14.75
C GLU A 64 -9.88 -0.36 -14.43
N CYS A 65 -8.61 -0.16 -14.06
CA CYS A 65 -7.69 -1.25 -13.76
C CYS A 65 -7.25 -1.20 -12.30
N ILE A 66 -6.88 -2.37 -11.80
CA ILE A 66 -6.22 -2.55 -10.51
C ILE A 66 -4.87 -3.20 -10.74
N ARG A 67 -3.82 -2.63 -10.14
CA ARG A 67 -2.48 -3.20 -10.11
C ARG A 67 -2.26 -3.89 -8.77
N LEU A 68 -1.86 -5.16 -8.80
CA LEU A 68 -1.49 -5.89 -7.59
C LEU A 68 -0.05 -5.60 -7.17
N THR A 69 0.35 -6.03 -5.98
CA THR A 69 1.75 -5.90 -5.50
C THR A 69 2.75 -6.72 -6.30
N CYS A 70 2.30 -7.75 -7.02
CA CYS A 70 3.08 -8.47 -8.03
C CYS A 70 3.20 -7.73 -9.38
N TYR A 71 2.68 -6.51 -9.47
CA TYR A 71 2.63 -5.63 -10.64
C TYR A 71 1.76 -6.08 -11.82
N HIS A 72 1.12 -7.25 -11.77
CA HIS A 72 0.09 -7.62 -12.73
C HIS A 72 -1.13 -6.68 -12.65
N VAL A 73 -1.75 -6.43 -13.79
CA VAL A 73 -2.84 -5.47 -13.97
C VAL A 73 -4.06 -6.20 -14.51
N PHE A 74 -5.22 -5.95 -13.91
CA PHE A 74 -6.49 -6.48 -14.38
C PHE A 74 -7.53 -5.37 -14.39
N HIS A 75 -8.62 -5.56 -15.13
CA HIS A 75 -9.79 -4.73 -14.93
C HIS A 75 -10.32 -4.88 -13.50
N TRP A 76 -10.65 -3.76 -12.87
CA TRP A 76 -11.19 -3.73 -11.52
C TRP A 76 -12.45 -4.58 -11.41
N SER A 77 -13.42 -4.39 -12.32
CA SER A 77 -14.66 -5.17 -12.36
C SER A 77 -14.42 -6.68 -12.54
N CYS A 78 -13.41 -7.07 -13.33
CA CYS A 78 -13.06 -8.48 -13.52
C CYS A 78 -12.46 -9.08 -12.26
N ALA A 79 -11.57 -8.37 -11.58
CA ALA A 79 -11.00 -8.80 -10.32
C ALA A 79 -12.08 -8.88 -9.23
N GLU A 80 -12.91 -7.86 -9.11
CA GLU A 80 -13.98 -7.75 -8.13
C GLU A 80 -15.01 -8.88 -8.29
N ALA A 81 -15.52 -9.11 -9.50
CA ALA A 81 -16.43 -10.22 -9.78
C ALA A 81 -15.82 -11.60 -9.46
N ARG A 82 -14.53 -11.81 -9.79
CA ARG A 82 -13.83 -13.06 -9.51
C ARG A 82 -13.69 -13.31 -8.01
N TYR A 83 -13.23 -12.33 -7.24
CA TYR A 83 -13.00 -12.50 -5.81
C TYR A 83 -14.29 -12.53 -5.00
N ARG A 84 -15.33 -11.82 -5.45
CA ARG A 84 -16.67 -11.86 -4.84
C ARG A 84 -17.38 -13.20 -5.03
N ALA A 85 -17.03 -13.95 -6.08
CA ALA A 85 -17.54 -15.29 -6.33
C ALA A 85 -16.88 -16.38 -5.45
N LEU A 86 -15.78 -16.07 -4.74
CA LEU A 86 -15.15 -17.01 -3.82
C LEU A 86 -16.02 -17.23 -2.57
N PRO A 87 -15.91 -18.41 -1.91
CA PRO A 87 -16.62 -18.66 -0.66
C PRO A 87 -16.33 -17.59 0.39
N ARG A 88 -17.34 -17.20 1.17
CA ARG A 88 -17.18 -16.21 2.26
C ARG A 88 -16.20 -16.66 3.36
N THR A 89 -15.92 -17.96 3.44
CA THR A 89 -14.93 -18.58 4.35
C THR A 89 -13.51 -18.54 3.81
N THR A 90 -13.28 -17.98 2.62
CA THR A 90 -11.94 -17.88 2.03
C THR A 90 -11.07 -17.01 2.91
N ALA A 91 -9.99 -17.61 3.42
CA ALA A 91 -8.99 -16.90 4.20
C ALA A 91 -8.26 -15.86 3.33
N PRO A 92 -7.67 -14.79 3.90
CA PRO A 92 -6.98 -13.75 3.14
C PRO A 92 -5.91 -14.30 2.17
N ALA A 93 -5.17 -15.33 2.59
CA ALA A 93 -4.16 -16.00 1.76
C ALA A 93 -4.73 -16.75 0.53
N GLY A 94 -6.03 -17.06 0.53
CA GLY A 94 -6.72 -17.72 -0.59
C GLY A 94 -7.05 -16.76 -1.74
N TYR A 95 -6.98 -15.45 -1.51
CA TYR A 95 -7.15 -14.46 -2.57
C TYR A 95 -5.80 -14.29 -3.29
N GLN A 96 -5.69 -14.93 -4.45
CA GLN A 96 -4.46 -15.02 -5.20
C GLN A 96 -4.59 -14.40 -6.60
N CYS A 97 -3.50 -13.77 -7.03
CA CYS A 97 -3.33 -13.24 -8.38
C CYS A 97 -3.58 -14.35 -9.42
N PRO A 98 -4.44 -14.13 -10.43
CA PRO A 98 -4.70 -15.11 -11.48
C PRO A 98 -3.44 -15.56 -12.24
N SER A 99 -2.45 -14.68 -12.40
CA SER A 99 -1.28 -14.91 -13.27
C SER A 99 -0.11 -15.59 -12.56
N CYS A 100 0.12 -15.28 -11.28
CA CYS A 100 1.32 -15.73 -10.56
C CYS A 100 1.06 -16.27 -9.15
N ALA A 101 -0.21 -16.44 -8.77
CA ALA A 101 -0.65 -16.94 -7.47
C ALA A 101 -0.18 -16.13 -6.23
N THR A 102 0.47 -14.98 -6.42
CA THR A 102 0.87 -14.10 -5.32
C THR A 102 -0.38 -13.62 -4.55
N PRO A 103 -0.34 -13.56 -3.21
CA PRO A 103 -1.45 -13.02 -2.41
C PRO A 103 -1.84 -11.62 -2.85
N VAL A 104 -3.16 -11.38 -2.94
CA VAL A 104 -3.73 -10.10 -3.35
C VAL A 104 -3.58 -9.05 -2.25
N PHE A 105 -3.70 -9.46 -1.00
CA PHE A 105 -3.59 -8.54 0.14
C PHE A 105 -2.12 -8.21 0.43
N PRO A 106 -1.74 -6.92 0.41
CA PRO A 106 -0.42 -6.51 0.84
C PRO A 106 -0.18 -6.82 2.32
N PRO A 107 1.03 -7.26 2.72
CA PRO A 107 1.41 -7.33 4.12
C PRO A 107 1.22 -5.98 4.83
N PRO A 108 0.77 -5.96 6.10
CA PRO A 108 0.44 -4.72 6.80
C PRO A 108 1.66 -3.80 7.00
N ASN A 109 2.85 -4.38 7.11
CA ASN A 109 4.13 -3.69 7.27
C ASN A 109 4.80 -3.31 5.92
N LEU A 110 4.23 -3.70 4.79
CA LEU A 110 4.78 -3.35 3.48
C LEU A 110 4.47 -1.88 3.18
N VAL A 111 5.49 -1.04 3.11
CA VAL A 111 5.36 0.38 2.71
C VAL A 111 5.75 0.52 1.24
N SER A 112 4.76 0.71 0.37
CA SER A 112 4.92 0.83 -1.07
C SER A 112 3.75 1.63 -1.65
N PRO A 113 3.97 2.61 -2.54
CA PRO A 113 2.88 3.34 -3.19
C PRO A 113 1.87 2.43 -3.89
N VAL A 114 2.33 1.32 -4.49
CA VAL A 114 1.44 0.35 -5.15
C VAL A 114 0.60 -0.39 -4.10
N ALA A 115 1.19 -0.77 -2.97
CA ALA A 115 0.47 -1.41 -1.88
C ALA A 115 -0.55 -0.47 -1.23
N ASP A 116 -0.23 0.82 -1.12
CA ASP A 116 -1.12 1.83 -0.52
C ASP A 116 -2.35 2.08 -1.41
N GLU A 117 -2.16 2.32 -2.71
CA GLU A 117 -3.25 2.44 -3.69
C GLU A 117 -4.12 1.17 -3.70
N LEU A 118 -3.48 -0.01 -3.67
CA LEU A 118 -4.19 -1.29 -3.64
C LEU A 118 -5.03 -1.43 -2.38
N ARG A 119 -4.49 -1.08 -1.20
CA ARG A 119 -5.25 -1.09 0.07
C ARG A 119 -6.42 -0.13 0.02
N GLU A 120 -6.25 1.06 -0.55
CA GLU A 120 -7.34 2.03 -0.69
C GLU A 120 -8.49 1.48 -1.57
N LYS A 121 -8.15 0.90 -2.73
CA LYS A 121 -9.14 0.26 -3.61
C LYS A 121 -9.86 -0.89 -2.91
N LEU A 122 -9.11 -1.78 -2.27
CA LEU A 122 -9.66 -2.94 -1.55
C LEU A 122 -10.50 -2.54 -0.33
N ALA A 123 -10.15 -1.45 0.36
CA ALA A 123 -10.97 -0.92 1.45
C ALA A 123 -12.36 -0.46 0.98
N GLY A 124 -12.59 -0.30 -0.33
CA GLY A 124 -13.88 0.04 -0.89
C GLY A 124 -14.90 -1.11 -0.94
N VAL A 125 -14.50 -2.37 -0.78
CA VAL A 125 -15.36 -3.55 -1.00
C VAL A 125 -15.31 -4.55 0.15
N ASN A 126 -16.45 -5.10 0.52
CA ASN A 126 -16.64 -5.93 1.70
C ASN A 126 -15.87 -7.25 1.68
N TRP A 127 -15.77 -7.90 0.51
CA TRP A 127 -14.99 -9.14 0.38
C TRP A 127 -13.52 -8.93 0.76
N ALA A 128 -12.98 -7.75 0.45
CA ALA A 128 -11.59 -7.41 0.71
C ALA A 128 -11.38 -6.79 2.11
N ARG A 129 -12.36 -6.06 2.63
CA ARG A 129 -12.30 -5.47 3.98
C ARG A 129 -12.11 -6.52 5.07
N ALA A 130 -12.78 -7.67 4.94
CA ALA A 130 -12.56 -8.80 5.83
C ALA A 130 -11.09 -9.28 5.80
N GLY A 131 -10.47 -9.31 4.62
CA GLY A 131 -9.07 -9.67 4.45
C GLY A 131 -8.07 -8.63 4.96
N LEU A 132 -8.48 -7.36 5.03
CA LEU A 132 -7.71 -6.26 5.59
C LEU A 132 -7.94 -6.03 7.09
N GLY A 133 -8.82 -6.80 7.73
CA GLY A 133 -9.19 -6.60 9.14
C GLY A 133 -10.02 -5.33 9.38
N LEU A 134 -10.72 -4.81 8.36
CA LEU A 134 -11.55 -3.62 8.44
C LEU A 134 -13.03 -3.98 8.71
N PRO A 135 -13.80 -3.15 9.44
CA PRO A 135 -15.23 -3.35 9.65
C PRO A 135 -16.00 -3.39 8.32
N LEU A 136 -17.06 -4.19 8.19
CA LEU A 136 -17.86 -4.22 6.94
C LEU A 136 -18.61 -2.89 6.71
N LEU A 137 -18.78 -2.53 5.44
CA LEU A 137 -19.59 -1.40 4.99
C LEU A 137 -21.06 -1.83 4.81
N SER A 138 -21.97 -0.85 4.77
CA SER A 138 -23.34 -1.08 4.31
C SER A 138 -23.36 -1.54 2.85
N GLU A 139 -24.43 -2.22 2.43
CA GLU A 139 -24.55 -2.77 1.08
C GLU A 139 -24.48 -1.68 -0.01
N ASP A 140 -25.05 -0.50 0.24
CA ASP A 140 -24.98 0.64 -0.69
C ASP A 140 -23.55 1.12 -0.93
N GLN A 141 -22.74 1.16 0.13
CA GLN A 141 -21.34 1.58 0.07
C GLN A 141 -20.47 0.53 -0.63
N ASP A 142 -20.75 -0.76 -0.41
CA ASP A 142 -20.09 -1.87 -1.07
C ASP A 142 -20.30 -1.83 -2.59
N MET A 143 -21.54 -1.62 -3.04
CA MET A 143 -21.87 -1.51 -4.47
C MET A 143 -21.22 -0.31 -5.13
N LYS A 144 -21.08 0.81 -4.41
CA LYS A 144 -20.35 1.98 -4.92
C LYS A 144 -18.84 1.71 -5.04
N GLY A 145 -18.27 0.92 -4.14
CA GLY A 145 -16.87 0.49 -4.23
C GLY A 145 -16.62 -0.48 -5.38
N ALA A 146 -17.56 -1.41 -5.61
CA ALA A 146 -17.54 -2.36 -6.71
C ALA A 146 -17.58 -1.68 -8.08
N ALA A 147 -18.43 -0.65 -8.24
CA ALA A 147 -18.60 0.08 -9.50
C ALA A 147 -17.39 0.93 -9.94
N GLY A 148 -16.31 0.95 -9.14
CA GLY A 148 -15.15 1.78 -9.39
C GLY A 148 -15.40 3.20 -8.90
N ARG A 149 -14.59 3.67 -7.95
CA ARG A 149 -14.66 5.07 -7.51
C ARG A 149 -14.22 5.95 -8.67
N ARG A 150 -15.16 6.43 -9.49
CA ARG A 150 -14.97 7.68 -10.25
C ARG A 150 -14.57 8.72 -9.22
N SER A 151 -13.34 9.24 -9.33
CA SER A 151 -12.77 10.23 -8.42
C SER A 151 -13.81 11.31 -8.10
N GLN A 152 -14.39 11.25 -6.91
CA GLN A 152 -15.19 12.37 -6.41
C GLN A 152 -14.18 13.36 -5.86
N SER A 153 -13.89 14.40 -6.64
CA SER A 153 -13.35 15.64 -6.13
C SER A 153 -14.25 16.15 -4.98
N PRO A 154 -13.69 16.68 -3.88
CA PRO A 154 -14.50 17.21 -2.78
C PRO A 154 -15.40 18.34 -3.28
N ILE A 155 -16.69 18.24 -2.97
CA ILE A 155 -17.71 19.24 -3.27
C ILE A 155 -17.53 20.41 -2.30
N ASP A 156 -17.23 21.59 -2.84
CA ASP A 156 -17.27 22.88 -2.16
C ASP A 156 -18.61 23.07 -1.41
N HIS A 157 -18.53 23.23 -0.10
CA HIS A 157 -19.65 23.74 0.70
C HIS A 157 -19.70 25.28 0.57
N HIS A 158 -20.32 25.76 -0.51
CA HIS A 158 -20.72 27.16 -0.62
C HIS A 158 -22.15 27.31 -0.07
N SER A 159 -22.26 27.80 1.18
CA SER A 159 -23.53 28.30 1.72
C SER A 159 -23.76 29.75 1.27
N PRO A 160 -25.00 30.15 0.91
CA PRO A 160 -25.30 31.52 0.48
C PRO A 160 -25.84 32.40 1.62
N TYR A 161 -25.79 33.73 1.39
CA TYR A 161 -26.39 34.84 2.16
C TYR A 161 -25.64 35.22 3.46
N TYR A 162 -25.11 36.43 3.63
CA TYR A 162 -25.79 37.73 3.54
C TYR A 162 -24.90 38.85 2.94
N ALA A 163 -25.54 39.77 2.24
CA ALA A 163 -24.99 41.05 1.78
C ALA A 163 -25.37 42.20 2.74
N SER A 164 -24.64 43.31 2.62
CA SER A 164 -24.81 44.66 3.23
C SER A 164 -23.85 44.91 4.40
N THR A 165 -23.12 46.03 4.53
CA THR A 165 -23.11 47.34 3.84
C THR A 165 -21.85 48.12 4.28
N VAL A 166 -21.50 49.14 3.49
CA VAL A 166 -20.65 50.34 3.71
C VAL A 166 -20.50 50.82 5.18
N ASP A 167 -19.53 51.61 5.66
CA ASP A 167 -18.70 52.69 5.09
C ASP A 167 -17.53 53.04 6.06
N SER A 168 -16.50 53.66 5.48
CA SER A 168 -15.43 54.55 6.00
C SER A 168 -15.35 54.96 7.50
N GLN A 169 -14.11 54.97 8.05
CA GLN A 169 -13.31 56.18 8.39
C GLN A 169 -12.23 55.94 9.49
N ARG A 170 -10.99 56.32 9.13
CA ARG A 170 -9.98 57.10 9.89
C ARG A 170 -9.65 56.76 11.36
N GLY A 171 -8.35 56.52 11.62
CA GLY A 171 -7.71 56.90 12.89
C GLY A 171 -6.53 56.03 13.35
N THR A 172 -5.30 56.43 13.02
CA THR A 172 -4.08 56.21 13.85
C THR A 172 -4.18 57.11 15.09
N PRO A 173 -3.54 56.85 16.27
CA PRO A 173 -2.08 56.60 16.35
C PRO A 173 -1.50 55.80 17.56
N VAL A 174 -0.17 55.60 17.47
CA VAL A 174 0.90 55.57 18.51
C VAL A 174 1.03 54.47 19.59
N GLY A 175 2.30 54.08 19.79
CA GLY A 175 2.90 53.69 21.07
C GLY A 175 3.14 52.17 21.21
N ALA A 176 4.30 51.61 20.88
CA ALA A 176 5.59 51.64 21.60
C ALA A 176 5.65 50.70 22.82
N SER A 177 6.79 49.99 22.89
CA SER A 177 7.44 49.37 24.06
C SER A 177 7.17 47.88 24.35
N ASP A 178 8.13 47.07 23.89
CA ASP A 178 9.19 46.43 24.69
C ASP A 178 8.83 45.73 26.02
N ASP A 179 9.43 44.54 26.11
CA ASP A 179 10.14 43.97 27.26
C ASP A 179 9.55 42.74 27.99
N GLU A 180 10.52 41.86 28.23
CA GLU A 180 10.56 40.53 28.79
C GLU A 180 10.45 40.57 30.33
N SER A 181 9.86 39.54 30.95
CA SER A 181 10.23 39.10 32.33
C SER A 181 9.48 37.83 32.77
N THR A 182 10.18 36.71 32.70
CA THR A 182 10.59 35.83 33.82
C THR A 182 9.70 35.70 35.08
N SER A 183 9.27 34.45 35.29
CA SER A 183 9.13 33.69 36.56
C SER A 183 8.04 34.03 37.59
N ARG A 184 7.25 33.02 37.97
CA ARG A 184 7.21 32.44 39.33
C ARG A 184 6.35 31.16 39.40
N SER A 185 6.95 30.13 40.00
CA SER A 185 6.39 28.86 40.49
C SER A 185 5.29 29.08 41.56
N ALA A 186 4.56 28.13 42.15
CA ALA A 186 4.55 26.67 42.23
C ALA A 186 3.16 26.27 42.80
N ASN A 187 2.71 25.02 42.63
CA ASN A 187 2.10 24.22 43.70
C ASN A 187 1.76 22.78 43.26
N GLY A 188 2.23 21.79 44.06
CA GLY A 188 1.50 20.54 44.33
C GLY A 188 1.91 19.25 43.59
N THR A 189 2.77 18.45 44.20
CA THR A 189 2.98 16.98 43.98
C THR A 189 2.09 16.15 44.95
N PRO A 190 2.08 14.78 45.05
CA PRO A 190 2.89 13.71 44.39
C PRO A 190 2.14 12.39 44.02
N HIS A 191 2.94 11.38 43.58
CA HIS A 191 2.72 9.93 43.38
C HIS A 191 2.45 9.49 41.92
N SER A 192 3.10 8.50 41.31
CA SER A 192 4.26 7.64 41.62
C SER A 192 4.71 7.03 40.28
N ILE A 193 6.01 7.09 39.94
CA ILE A 193 6.56 6.56 38.68
C ILE A 193 7.23 5.22 38.97
N VAL A 194 6.85 4.17 38.23
CA VAL A 194 7.49 2.85 38.31
C VAL A 194 8.69 2.87 37.37
N GLN A 195 9.90 2.86 37.93
CA GLN A 195 11.14 2.59 37.19
C GLN A 195 11.36 1.07 37.12
N ILE A 196 11.53 0.56 35.91
CA ILE A 196 11.99 -0.80 35.62
C ILE A 196 13.51 -0.72 35.41
N PRO A 197 14.34 -1.50 36.12
CA PRO A 197 15.77 -1.57 35.83
C PRO A 197 16.05 -2.54 34.66
N ASP A 198 16.87 -2.08 33.71
CA ASP A 198 17.57 -2.89 32.71
C ASP A 198 18.73 -3.67 33.37
N GLU A 199 18.72 -5.00 33.24
CA GLU A 199 19.88 -5.87 33.45
C GLU A 199 19.93 -6.93 32.32
N PRO A 200 21.04 -7.05 31.58
CA PRO A 200 21.17 -8.02 30.49
C PRO A 200 21.63 -9.40 31.00
N VAL A 201 20.75 -10.40 30.93
CA VAL A 201 21.13 -11.80 31.17
C VAL A 201 21.77 -12.37 29.90
N ASN A 202 23.08 -12.60 30.00
CA ASN A 202 23.93 -13.27 29.03
C ASN A 202 23.73 -14.79 29.14
N ILE A 203 23.08 -15.42 28.16
CA ILE A 203 22.99 -16.88 28.05
C ILE A 203 23.99 -17.32 26.98
N TYR A 204 25.23 -17.58 27.41
CA TYR A 204 26.11 -18.55 26.75
C TYR A 204 26.12 -19.80 27.63
N ASP A 205 25.43 -20.85 27.19
CA ASP A 205 25.71 -22.18 27.71
C ASP A 205 26.09 -23.07 26.53
N ASN A 206 27.32 -23.56 26.61
CA ASN A 206 28.04 -24.28 25.58
C ASN A 206 28.30 -25.66 26.16
N THR A 207 27.30 -26.55 26.05
CA THR A 207 27.43 -27.95 26.49
C THR A 207 27.67 -28.86 25.30
N SER A 208 28.94 -29.21 25.11
CA SER A 208 29.37 -30.37 24.34
C SER A 208 28.94 -31.65 25.05
N ILE A 209 28.05 -32.44 24.44
CA ILE A 209 27.91 -33.87 24.72
C ILE A 209 27.96 -34.62 23.39
N LYS A 210 29.12 -35.24 23.13
CA LYS A 210 29.28 -36.38 22.23
C LYS A 210 28.43 -37.54 22.73
N ARG A 211 27.56 -38.10 21.89
CA ARG A 211 27.35 -39.55 21.83
C ARG A 211 27.23 -40.01 20.39
N ASN A 212 28.20 -40.85 20.05
CA ASN A 212 28.29 -41.72 18.90
C ASN A 212 27.22 -42.80 19.05
N ASP A 213 26.45 -43.10 18.01
CA ASP A 213 26.12 -44.50 17.75
C ASP A 213 25.81 -44.74 16.28
N SER A 214 26.34 -45.86 15.81
CA SER A 214 26.53 -46.24 14.41
C SER A 214 25.62 -47.41 14.10
N LEU A 215 24.73 -47.31 13.12
CA LEU A 215 24.11 -48.50 12.50
C LEU A 215 24.00 -48.34 10.98
N GLN A 216 25.03 -48.87 10.33
CA GLN A 216 24.99 -49.74 9.15
C GLN A 216 23.81 -49.61 8.18
N GLY A 217 24.13 -49.13 6.98
CA GLY A 217 23.35 -49.33 5.76
C GLY A 217 24.27 -49.61 4.59
N ASN A 218 24.94 -50.77 4.61
CA ASN A 218 25.68 -51.28 3.46
C ASN A 218 24.83 -52.40 2.84
N ASN A 219 24.24 -52.14 1.67
CA ASN A 219 24.14 -53.19 0.67
C ASN A 219 24.13 -52.60 -0.74
N SER A 220 25.20 -52.96 -1.43
CA SER A 220 25.50 -52.86 -2.84
C SER A 220 24.38 -53.42 -3.72
N TYR A 221 24.23 -52.84 -4.92
CA TYR A 221 24.33 -53.48 -6.24
C TYR A 221 23.41 -52.77 -7.25
N ASN A 222 23.99 -51.92 -8.10
CA ASN A 222 23.93 -52.09 -9.56
C ASN A 222 24.81 -51.04 -10.27
N CYS A 223 25.73 -51.58 -11.07
CA CYS A 223 26.64 -50.96 -12.05
C CYS A 223 27.85 -50.18 -11.53
#